data_AF-A0A947EZI4-F1
#
_entry.id   AF-A0A947EZI4-F1
#
_cell.length_a   1.000
_cell.length_b   1.000
_cell.length_c   1.000
_cell.angle_alpha   90.00
_cell.angle_beta   90.00
_cell.angle_gamma   90.00
#
_symmetry.space_group_name_H-M   'P 1'
#
loop_
_entity.id
_entity.type
_entity.pdbx_description
1 polymer ?
#
loop_
_entity_poly.entity_id
_entity_poly.type
_entity_poly.pdbx_seq_one_letter_code
_entity_poly.pdbx_strand_id
1 'polypeptide(L)'
;MEEFEIDIIETKCQTNGAKIKAIGVGGGGGNMINHMISEGINSIDLIVANTDAQALDSSLAPYKMQLGINATRGLGAGMLPDKGREAALESFEDIKSTL
;
A
#
# COMPACT_ATOMS: atom_id res chain seq x y z
N MET A 1 18.68 -18.87 20.54
CA MET A 1 17.79 -17.82 20.02
C MET A 1 16.40 -18.42 20.10
N GLU A 2 15.58 -17.95 21.02
CA GLU A 2 14.16 -18.35 21.03
C GLU A 2 13.53 -17.78 19.75
N GLU A 3 12.95 -18.67 18.94
CA GLU A 3 12.11 -18.27 17.82
C GLU A 3 10.84 -17.65 18.41
N PHE A 4 10.69 -16.34 18.23
CA PHE A 4 9.41 -15.68 18.49
C PHE A 4 8.47 -16.06 17.35
N GLU A 5 7.60 -17.03 17.58
CA GLU A 5 6.41 -17.23 16.76
C GLU A 5 5.48 -16.03 16.95
N ILE A 6 5.43 -15.16 15.94
CA ILE A 6 4.38 -14.15 15.84
C ILE A 6 3.16 -14.89 15.27
N ASP A 7 2.24 -15.28 16.15
CA ASP A 7 0.91 -15.70 15.74
C ASP A 7 0.15 -14.48 15.20
N ILE A 8 0.16 -14.31 13.88
CA ILE A 8 -0.69 -13.33 13.20
C ILE A 8 -2.12 -13.85 13.28
N ILE A 9 -2.87 -13.39 14.28
CA ILE A 9 -4.30 -13.70 14.42
C ILE A 9 -5.08 -12.82 13.43
N GLU A 10 -5.30 -13.31 12.21
CA GLU A 10 -6.18 -12.64 11.24
C GLU A 10 -7.65 -12.81 11.63
N THR A 11 -8.23 -11.75 12.20
CA THR A 11 -9.66 -11.71 12.51
C THR A 11 -10.43 -11.14 11.32
N LYS A 12 -11.42 -11.88 10.81
CA LYS A 12 -12.35 -11.34 9.80
C LYS A 12 -13.04 -10.08 10.33
N CYS A 13 -12.75 -8.94 9.73
CA CYS A 13 -13.30 -7.65 10.13
C CYS A 13 -14.77 -7.54 9.70
N GLN A 14 -15.69 -7.60 10.66
CA GLN A 14 -17.07 -7.17 10.46
C GLN A 14 -17.15 -5.64 10.59
N THR A 15 -17.32 -4.97 9.46
CA THR A 15 -17.47 -3.52 9.40
C THR A 15 -18.92 -3.17 9.70
N ASN A 16 -19.23 -2.81 10.95
CA ASN A 16 -20.57 -2.35 11.37
C ASN A 16 -20.88 -0.96 10.78
N GLY A 17 -21.01 -0.85 9.46
CA GLY A 17 -21.29 0.38 8.72
C GLY A 17 -20.09 1.32 8.52
N ALA A 18 -18.92 1.01 9.09
CA ALA A 18 -17.69 1.80 8.89
C ALA A 18 -17.08 1.50 7.51
N LYS A 19 -16.77 2.54 6.74
CA LYS A 19 -15.97 2.41 5.51
C LYS A 19 -14.50 2.34 5.90
N ILE A 20 -13.90 1.16 5.78
CA ILE A 20 -12.48 0.96 6.08
C ILE A 20 -11.72 0.86 4.76
N LYS A 21 -10.61 1.61 4.68
CA LYS A 21 -9.64 1.54 3.58
C LYS A 21 -8.28 1.19 4.18
N ALA A 22 -7.59 0.21 3.62
CA ALA A 22 -6.20 -0.12 3.97
C ALA A 22 -5.29 0.26 2.80
N ILE A 23 -4.23 1.02 3.10
CA ILE A 23 -3.26 1.48 2.11
C ILE A 23 -1.90 0.85 2.41
N GLY A 24 -1.43 -0.02 1.53
CA GLY A 24 -0.08 -0.55 1.55
C GLY A 24 0.89 0.41 0.86
N VAL A 25 1.81 0.99 1.62
CA VAL A 25 2.82 1.93 1.10
C VAL A 25 4.15 1.21 0.82
N GLY A 26 4.71 1.45 -0.37
CA GLY A 26 6.00 0.88 -0.80
C GLY A 26 5.94 -0.63 -1.06
N GLY A 27 7.11 -1.25 -1.22
CA GLY A 27 7.20 -2.68 -1.58
C GLY A 27 6.63 -3.62 -0.50
N GLY A 28 6.99 -3.41 0.77
CA GLY A 28 6.50 -4.23 1.88
C GLY A 28 4.99 -4.08 2.10
N GLY A 29 4.48 -2.84 2.08
CA GLY A 29 3.05 -2.57 2.20
C GLY A 29 2.25 -3.17 1.03
N GLY A 30 2.75 -3.05 -0.20
CA GLY A 30 2.15 -3.68 -1.37
C GLY A 30 2.09 -5.20 -1.27
N ASN A 31 3.15 -5.84 -0.74
CA ASN A 31 3.16 -7.28 -0.51
C ASN A 31 2.10 -7.70 0.52
N MET A 32 1.93 -6.93 1.61
CA MET A 32 0.89 -7.20 2.60
C MET A 32 -0.52 -7.09 2.01
N ILE A 33 -0.77 -6.07 1.18
CA ILE A 33 -2.06 -5.92 0.51
C ILE A 33 -2.32 -7.10 -0.44
N ASN A 34 -1.32 -7.55 -1.20
CA ASN A 34 -1.44 -8.74 -2.05
C ASN A 34 -1.76 -10.00 -1.23
N HIS A 35 -1.14 -10.15 -0.04
CA HIS A 35 -1.44 -11.24 0.88
C HIS A 35 -2.89 -11.17 1.36
N MET A 36 -3.34 -10.01 1.85
CA MET A 36 -4.74 -9.79 2.27
C MET A 36 -5.75 -10.14 1.18
N ILE A 37 -5.46 -9.78 -0.08
CA ILE A 37 -6.30 -10.13 -1.23
C ILE A 37 -6.32 -11.65 -1.45
N SER A 38 -5.16 -12.30 -1.33
CA SER A 38 -5.00 -13.74 -1.52
C SER A 38 -5.71 -14.55 -0.42
N GLU A 39 -5.74 -14.03 0.81
CA GLU A 39 -6.52 -14.57 1.94
C GLU A 39 -8.03 -14.27 1.83
N GLY A 40 -8.45 -13.55 0.78
CA GLY A 40 -9.86 -13.30 0.49
C GLY A 40 -10.49 -12.20 1.34
N ILE A 41 -9.70 -11.25 1.87
CA ILE A 41 -10.22 -10.08 2.55
C ILE A 41 -10.94 -9.17 1.54
N ASN A 42 -12.24 -8.99 1.75
CA ASN A 42 -13.13 -8.27 0.84
C ASN A 42 -14.06 -7.27 1.56
N SER A 43 -13.97 -7.14 2.88
CA SER A 43 -14.82 -6.23 3.67
C SER A 43 -14.28 -4.80 3.77
N ILE A 44 -13.09 -4.54 3.22
CA ILE A 44 -12.40 -3.24 3.27
C ILE A 44 -11.80 -2.92 1.89
N ASP A 45 -11.66 -1.63 1.56
CA ASP A 45 -11.00 -1.23 0.31
C ASP A 45 -9.49 -1.41 0.46
N LEU A 46 -8.88 -2.20 -0.42
CA LEU A 46 -7.46 -2.48 -0.43
C LEU A 46 -6.77 -1.66 -1.51
N ILE A 47 -5.79 -0.86 -1.10
CA ILE A 47 -5.12 0.16 -1.93
C ILE A 47 -3.61 -0.02 -1.81
N VAL A 48 -2.87 0.16 -2.89
CA VAL A 48 -1.41 0.26 -2.86
C VAL A 48 -0.93 1.62 -3.33
N ALA A 49 0.06 2.16 -2.65
CA ALA A 49 0.72 3.40 -3.02
C ALA A 49 2.23 3.19 -3.11
N ASN A 50 2.83 3.44 -4.27
CA ASN A 50 4.26 3.22 -4.46
C ASN A 50 4.85 4.22 -5.46
N THR A 51 6.12 4.55 -5.28
CA THR A 51 6.91 5.35 -6.22
C THR A 51 7.39 4.56 -7.44
N ASP A 52 7.45 3.24 -7.32
CA ASP A 52 7.91 2.32 -8.35
C ASP A 52 6.71 1.81 -9.17
N ALA A 53 6.71 2.11 -10.47
CA ALA A 53 5.63 1.72 -11.38
C ALA A 53 5.58 0.20 -11.61
N GLN A 54 6.73 -0.47 -11.66
CA GLN A 54 6.78 -1.92 -11.87
C GLN A 54 6.19 -2.66 -10.66
N ALA A 55 6.46 -2.16 -9.46
CA ALA A 55 5.87 -2.70 -8.25
C ALA A 55 4.34 -2.54 -8.25
N LEU A 56 3.81 -1.42 -8.73
CA LEU A 56 2.36 -1.21 -8.86
C LEU A 56 1.73 -2.13 -9.91
N ASP A 57 2.36 -2.29 -11.07
CA ASP A 57 1.88 -3.18 -12.11
C ASP A 57 1.75 -4.62 -11.61
N SER A 58 2.72 -5.08 -10.81
CA SER A 58 2.71 -6.41 -10.20
C SER A 58 1.70 -6.60 -9.06
N SER A 59 1.09 -5.53 -8.53
CA SER A 59 0.15 -5.64 -7.41
C SER A 59 -1.20 -6.22 -7.83
N LEU A 60 -1.80 -7.02 -6.95
CA LEU A 60 -3.16 -7.55 -7.09
C LEU A 60 -4.23 -6.54 -6.67
N ALA A 61 -3.84 -5.41 -6.06
CA ALA A 61 -4.76 -4.45 -5.52
C ALA A 61 -5.64 -3.80 -6.61
N PRO A 62 -6.95 -3.66 -6.35
CA PRO A 62 -7.86 -3.01 -7.29
C PRO A 62 -7.57 -1.51 -7.43
N TYR A 63 -7.07 -0.87 -6.37
CA TYR A 63 -6.70 0.54 -6.36
C TYR A 63 -5.19 0.70 -6.23
N LYS A 64 -4.58 1.36 -7.22
CA LYS A 64 -3.13 1.55 -7.33
C LYS A 64 -2.84 3.03 -7.49
N MET A 65 -1.93 3.56 -6.68
CA MET A 65 -1.54 4.96 -6.68
C MET A 65 -0.04 5.08 -6.89
N GLN A 66 0.35 5.72 -8.00
CA GLN A 66 1.74 6.05 -8.25
C GLN A 66 2.10 7.36 -7.58
N LEU A 67 3.10 7.33 -6.69
CA LEU A 67 3.58 8.48 -5.95
C LEU A 67 4.74 9.16 -6.68
N GLY A 68 4.71 10.49 -6.74
CA GLY A 68 5.82 11.30 -7.24
C GLY A 68 6.27 10.94 -8.65
N ILE A 69 5.34 10.98 -9.61
CA ILE A 69 5.61 10.68 -11.01
C ILE A 69 6.74 11.57 -11.53
N ASN A 70 6.76 12.86 -11.18
CA ASN A 70 7.80 13.77 -11.62
C ASN A 70 9.11 13.59 -10.83
N ALA A 71 9.01 13.39 -9.51
CA ALA A 71 10.18 13.19 -8.64
C ALA A 71 10.96 11.89 -8.94
N THR A 72 10.27 10.81 -9.30
CA THR A 72 10.86 9.47 -9.41
C THR A 72 10.85 8.90 -10.82
N ARG A 73 10.00 9.44 -11.72
CA ARG A 73 9.76 8.91 -13.07
C ARG A 73 9.32 7.44 -13.07
N GLY A 74 8.71 6.98 -11.98
CA GLY A 74 8.29 5.59 -11.82
C GLY A 74 9.41 4.58 -11.54
N LEU A 75 10.65 5.04 -11.29
CA LEU A 75 11.79 4.17 -10.95
C LEU A 75 11.95 3.90 -9.46
N GLY A 76 11.06 4.47 -8.65
CA GLY A 76 11.13 4.36 -7.20
C GLY A 76 12.00 5.40 -6.48
N ALA A 77 11.86 5.41 -5.15
CA ALA A 77 12.62 6.27 -4.25
C ALA A 77 14.08 5.82 -4.04
N GLY A 78 14.44 4.59 -4.45
CA GLY A 78 15.81 4.08 -4.35
C GLY A 78 16.32 3.97 -2.90
N MET A 79 15.45 3.55 -1.98
CA MET A 79 15.71 3.49 -0.53
C MET A 79 16.08 4.84 0.12
N LEU A 80 15.83 5.97 -0.54
CA LEU A 80 16.02 7.31 0.02
C LEU A 80 14.69 7.81 0.61
N PRO A 81 14.58 7.94 1.95
CA PRO A 81 13.34 8.36 2.60
C PRO A 81 12.87 9.75 2.18
N ASP A 82 13.81 10.69 2.00
CA ASP A 82 13.51 12.07 1.59
C ASP A 82 12.85 12.11 0.21
N LYS A 83 13.35 11.31 -0.74
CA LYS A 83 12.76 11.19 -2.07
C LYS A 83 11.35 10.59 -2.01
N GLY A 84 11.12 9.62 -1.12
CA GLY A 84 9.79 9.08 -0.86
C GLY A 84 8.83 10.11 -0.26
N ARG A 85 9.33 10.96 0.65
CA ARG A 85 8.56 12.06 1.24
C ARG A 85 8.18 13.10 0.19
N GLU A 86 9.12 13.53 -0.65
CA GLU A 86 8.86 14.45 -1.75
C GLU A 86 7.82 13.90 -2.72
N ALA A 87 7.94 12.62 -3.08
CA ALA A 87 6.96 11.95 -3.93
C ALA A 87 5.55 11.90 -3.33
N ALA A 88 5.44 11.67 -2.01
CA ALA A 88 4.16 11.68 -1.33
C ALA A 88 3.55 13.10 -1.24
N LEU A 89 4.39 14.13 -1.04
CA LEU A 89 3.94 15.52 -1.05
C LEU A 89 3.49 15.98 -2.44
N GLU A 90 4.19 15.55 -3.50
CA GLU A 90 3.79 15.78 -4.88
C GLU A 90 2.38 15.21 -5.16
N SER A 91 2.11 14.00 -4.68
CA SER A 91 0.84 13.28 -4.86
C SER A 91 -0.21 13.57 -3.77
N PHE A 92 -0.08 14.67 -3.01
CA PHE A 92 -0.94 14.96 -1.87
C PHE A 92 -2.43 15.04 -2.22
N GLU A 93 -2.78 15.69 -3.33
CA GLU A 93 -4.17 15.81 -3.76
C GLU A 93 -4.76 14.45 -4.20
N ASP A 94 -3.95 13.61 -4.84
CA ASP A 94 -4.37 12.25 -5.23
C ASP A 94 -4.63 11.38 -3.99
N ILE A 95 -3.73 11.44 -2.99
CA ILE A 95 -3.89 10.78 -1.69
C ILE A 95 -5.18 11.24 -1.03
N LYS A 96 -5.39 12.55 -0.95
CA LYS A 96 -6.57 13.15 -0.31
C LYS A 96 -7.87 12.78 -1.02
N SER A 97 -7.88 12.67 -2.34
CA SER A 97 -9.08 12.29 -3.11
C SER A 97 -9.47 10.81 -2.94
N THR A 98 -8.52 9.97 -2.54
CA THR A 98 -8.69 8.52 -2.38
C THR A 98 -9.21 8.12 -1.00
N LEU A 99 -8.98 8.98 0.01
CA LEU A 99 -9.38 8.81 1.40
C LEU A 99 -10.81 9.29 1.66
#